data_AF-A0A1E7GWT5-F1
#
_entry.id   AF-A0A1E7GWT5-F1
#
_cell.length_a   1.000
_cell.length_b   1.000
_cell.length_c   1.000
_cell.angle_alpha   90.00
_cell.angle_beta   90.00
_cell.angle_gamma   90.00
#
_symmetry.space_group_name_H-M   'P 1'
#
loop_
_entity.id
_entity.type
_entity.pdbx_description
1 polymer ?
#
loop_
_entity_poly.entity_id
_entity_poly.type
_entity_poly.pdbx_seq_one_letter_code
_entity_poly.pdbx_strand_id
1 'polypeptide(L)'
;IYRAALAKWGEEAQFDQAVEECAELITALKHFKRDKVDEQQIVDELADVALMVGQLSFMLGEERVERAIESKLCKLKLLLASGDAPDQP
;
A
#
# COMPACT_ATOMS: atom_id res chain seq x y z
N ILE A 1 12.13 3.53 -13.67
CA ILE A 1 10.76 3.66 -14.22
C ILE A 1 9.97 4.79 -13.54
N TYR A 2 9.99 4.92 -12.20
CA TYR A 2 9.25 5.97 -11.47
C TYR A 2 9.57 7.41 -11.87
N ARG A 3 10.86 7.72 -12.10
CA ARG A 3 11.26 9.02 -12.68
C ARG A 3 10.60 9.31 -14.03
N ALA A 4 10.43 8.29 -14.87
CA ALA A 4 9.80 8.45 -16.18
C ALA A 4 8.28 8.65 -16.07
N ALA A 5 7.63 7.98 -15.11
CA ALA A 5 6.22 8.19 -14.80
C ALA A 5 5.98 9.63 -14.33
N LEU A 6 6.78 10.10 -13.38
CA LEU A 6 6.74 11.49 -12.91
C LEU A 6 6.96 12.51 -14.01
N ALA A 7 7.96 12.29 -14.87
CA ALA A 7 8.25 13.19 -15.98
C ALA A 7 7.11 13.24 -17.01
N LYS A 8 6.33 12.17 -17.13
CA LYS A 8 5.25 12.06 -18.13
C LYS A 8 3.92 12.60 -17.63
N TRP A 9 3.58 12.36 -16.37
CA TRP A 9 2.23 12.62 -15.84
C TRP A 9 2.20 13.60 -14.66
N GLY A 10 3.34 13.91 -14.04
CA GLY A 10 3.42 14.83 -12.90
C GLY A 10 3.06 14.19 -11.56
N GLU A 11 3.32 14.92 -10.49
CA GLU A 11 3.18 14.46 -9.10
C GLU A 11 1.72 14.22 -8.68
N GLU A 12 0.82 15.15 -8.99
CA GLU A 12 -0.61 15.03 -8.64
C GLU A 12 -1.23 13.75 -9.23
N ALA A 13 -0.92 13.45 -10.49
CA ALA A 13 -1.39 12.23 -11.14
C ALA A 13 -0.90 10.94 -10.44
N GLN A 14 0.27 10.96 -9.79
CA GLN A 14 0.73 9.77 -9.04
C GLN A 14 -0.07 9.59 -7.75
N PHE A 15 -0.46 10.69 -7.09
CA PHE A 15 -1.32 10.62 -5.90
C PHE A 15 -2.72 10.13 -6.27
N ASP A 16 -3.30 10.66 -7.34
CA ASP A 16 -4.62 10.25 -7.82
C ASP A 16 -4.64 8.77 -8.22
N GLN A 17 -3.63 8.31 -8.97
CA GLN A 17 -3.51 6.89 -9.32
C GLN A 17 -3.37 6.02 -8.06
N ALA A 18 -2.57 6.43 -7.06
CA ALA A 18 -2.43 5.65 -5.83
C ALA A 18 -3.76 5.52 -5.05
N VAL A 19 -4.60 6.57 -5.09
CA VAL A 19 -5.95 6.54 -4.52
C VAL A 19 -6.84 5.55 -5.29
N GLU A 20 -6.77 5.55 -6.62
CA GLU A 20 -7.52 4.63 -7.48
C GLU A 20 -7.17 3.17 -7.17
N GLU A 21 -5.88 2.79 -7.20
CA GLU A 21 -5.45 1.41 -6.89
C GLU A 21 -5.87 0.97 -5.48
N CYS A 22 -5.84 1.88 -4.50
CA CYS A 22 -6.33 1.56 -3.16
C CYS A 22 -7.83 1.29 -3.14
N ALA A 23 -8.62 2.01 -3.95
CA ALA A 23 -10.07 1.80 -4.06
C ALA A 23 -10.41 0.48 -4.77
N GLU A 24 -9.63 0.09 -5.77
CA GLU A 24 -9.75 -1.19 -6.48
C GLU A 24 -9.41 -2.36 -5.55
N LEU A 25 -8.30 -2.29 -4.81
CA LEU A 25 -7.96 -3.28 -3.78
C LEU A 25 -9.06 -3.41 -2.70
N ILE A 26 -9.62 -2.30 -2.22
CA ILE A 26 -10.75 -2.33 -1.26
C ILE A 26 -11.95 -3.08 -1.86
N THR A 27 -12.22 -2.86 -3.14
CA THR A 27 -13.34 -3.49 -3.86
C THR A 27 -13.10 -4.98 -4.03
N ALA A 28 -11.91 -5.40 -4.46
CA ALA A 28 -11.53 -6.81 -4.57
C ALA A 28 -11.65 -7.54 -3.22
N LEU A 29 -11.13 -6.96 -2.12
CA LEU A 29 -11.25 -7.55 -0.79
C LEU A 29 -12.71 -7.71 -0.33
N LYS A 30 -13.58 -6.73 -0.65
CA LYS A 30 -15.02 -6.82 -0.35
C LYS A 30 -15.71 -7.90 -1.17
N HIS A 31 -15.32 -8.09 -2.42
CA HIS A 31 -15.87 -9.12 -3.28
C HIS A 31 -15.38 -10.52 -2.89
N PHE A 32 -14.12 -10.65 -2.46
CA PHE A 32 -13.56 -11.93 -2.02
C PHE A 32 -14.30 -12.46 -0.79
N LYS A 33 -14.60 -11.57 0.17
CA LYS A 33 -15.44 -11.89 1.34
C LYS A 33 -16.87 -12.35 1.00
N ARG A 34 -17.32 -12.17 -0.24
CA ARG A 34 -18.66 -12.54 -0.71
C ARG A 34 -18.61 -13.68 -1.75
N ASP A 35 -17.46 -14.35 -1.89
CA ASP A 35 -17.18 -15.40 -2.89
C ASP A 35 -17.41 -14.95 -4.34
N LYS A 36 -17.17 -13.66 -4.65
CA LYS A 36 -17.43 -13.08 -5.98
C LYS A 36 -16.20 -12.92 -6.86
N VAL A 37 -14.99 -13.12 -6.32
CA VAL A 37 -13.71 -12.96 -7.03
C VAL A 37 -12.71 -14.00 -6.54
N ASP A 38 -11.73 -14.31 -7.39
CA ASP A 38 -10.63 -15.25 -7.12
C ASP A 38 -9.50 -14.57 -6.33
N GLU A 39 -8.68 -15.36 -5.62
CA GLU A 39 -7.49 -14.88 -4.90
C GLU A 39 -6.51 -14.15 -5.83
N GLN A 40 -6.41 -14.58 -7.09
CA GLN A 40 -5.56 -13.94 -8.08
C GLN A 40 -5.91 -12.46 -8.28
N GLN A 41 -7.19 -12.10 -8.24
CA GLN A 41 -7.58 -10.70 -8.35
C GLN A 41 -7.04 -9.88 -7.18
N ILE A 42 -7.07 -10.40 -5.95
CA ILE A 42 -6.46 -9.68 -4.82
C ILE A 42 -4.95 -9.50 -5.01
N VAL A 43 -4.26 -10.51 -5.54
CA VAL A 43 -2.82 -10.45 -5.80
C VAL A 43 -2.49 -9.37 -6.82
N ASP A 44 -3.28 -9.25 -7.89
CA ASP A 44 -3.09 -8.25 -8.94
C ASP A 44 -3.26 -6.84 -8.35
N GLU A 45 -4.35 -6.59 -7.64
CA GLU A 45 -4.62 -5.28 -7.00
C GLU A 45 -3.56 -4.93 -5.92
N LEU A 46 -3.04 -5.94 -5.20
CA LEU A 46 -1.93 -5.74 -4.27
C LEU A 46 -0.64 -5.35 -4.99
N ALA A 47 -0.38 -5.93 -6.16
CA ALA A 47 0.79 -5.58 -6.97
C ALA A 47 0.70 -4.15 -7.51
N ASP A 48 -0.48 -3.72 -7.95
CA ASP A 48 -0.71 -2.36 -8.43
C ASP A 48 -0.57 -1.33 -7.31
N VAL A 49 -1.16 -1.58 -6.13
CA VAL A 49 -0.91 -0.75 -4.94
C VAL A 49 0.57 -0.72 -4.55
N ALA A 50 1.27 -1.85 -4.58
CA ALA A 50 2.70 -1.91 -4.25
C ALA A 50 3.55 -1.08 -5.24
N LEU A 51 3.21 -1.09 -6.52
CA LEU A 51 3.83 -0.26 -7.55
C LEU A 51 3.65 1.23 -7.23
N MET A 52 2.43 1.63 -6.89
CA MET A 52 2.12 3.02 -6.55
C MET A 52 2.79 3.47 -5.25
N VAL A 53 2.87 2.61 -4.24
CA VAL A 53 3.66 2.86 -3.03
C VAL A 53 5.13 3.08 -3.36
N GLY A 54 5.69 2.31 -4.31
CA GLY A 54 7.05 2.52 -4.81
C GLY A 54 7.24 3.89 -5.45
N GLN A 55 6.29 4.34 -6.28
CA GLN A 55 6.32 5.67 -6.90
C GLN A 55 6.23 6.80 -5.86
N LEU A 56 5.30 6.71 -4.92
CA LEU A 56 5.15 7.70 -3.85
C LEU A 56 6.36 7.72 -2.91
N SER A 57 6.97 6.55 -2.65
CA SER A 57 8.20 6.48 -1.85
C SER A 57 9.35 7.19 -2.53
N PHE A 58 9.50 7.03 -3.85
CA PHE A 58 10.47 7.77 -4.64
C PHE A 58 10.23 9.29 -4.57
N MET A 59 8.97 9.75 -4.62
CA MET A 59 8.61 11.18 -4.52
C MET A 59 8.86 11.77 -3.14
N LEU A 60 8.49 11.04 -2.09
CA LEU A 60 8.51 11.53 -0.70
C LEU A 60 9.85 11.27 0.03
N GLY A 61 10.76 10.54 -0.63
CA GLY A 61 12.06 10.12 -0.12
C GLY A 61 12.03 8.69 0.42
N GLU A 62 12.68 7.78 -0.29
CA GLU A 62 12.66 6.33 0.01
C GLU A 62 13.16 6.04 1.43
N GLU A 63 14.29 6.62 1.83
CA GLU A 63 14.86 6.46 3.18
C GLU A 63 13.92 6.99 4.29
N ARG A 64 13.11 8.03 3.99
CA ARG A 64 12.10 8.54 4.93
C ARG A 64 10.97 7.55 5.10
N VAL A 65 10.49 6.94 4.01
CA VAL A 65 9.41 5.95 4.04
C VAL A 65 9.89 4.66 4.70
N GLU A 66 11.09 4.19 4.38
CA GLU A 66 11.69 2.98 4.95
C GLU A 66 11.82 3.09 6.47
N ARG A 67 12.39 4.18 7.00
CA ARG A 67 12.45 4.42 8.45
C ARG A 67 11.07 4.40 9.11
N ALA A 68 10.05 4.93 8.45
CA ALA A 68 8.69 4.91 8.96
C ALA A 68 8.10 3.49 8.99
N ILE A 69 8.41 2.65 7.99
CA ILE A 69 8.04 1.23 7.96
C ILE A 69 8.75 0.45 9.07
N GLU A 70 10.07 0.64 9.22
CA GLU A 70 10.86 -0.01 10.28
C GLU A 70 10.31 0.30 11.67
N SER A 71 9.99 1.57 11.94
CA SER A 71 9.38 1.99 13.20
C SER A 71 8.04 1.29 13.47
N LYS A 72 7.18 1.18 12.44
CA LYS A 72 5.91 0.44 12.53
C LYS A 72 6.12 -1.06 12.76
N LEU A 73 7.10 -1.68 12.09
CA LEU A 73 7.46 -3.09 12.29
C LEU A 73 8.00 -3.35 13.69
N CYS A 74 8.84 -2.46 14.23
CA CYS A 74 9.31 -2.53 15.61
C CYS A 74 8.15 -2.45 16.59
N LYS A 75 7.20 -1.53 16.39
CA LYS A 75 5.99 -1.43 17.21
C LYS A 75 5.16 -2.72 17.14
N LEU A 76 4.97 -3.29 15.95
CA LEU A 76 4.24 -4.54 15.78
C LEU A 76 4.92 -5.72 16.49
N LYS A 77 6.25 -5.84 16.39
CA LYS A 77 7.03 -6.86 17.11
C LYS A 77 6.85 -6.75 18.62
N LEU A 78 6.83 -5.52 19.15
CA LEU A 78 6.58 -5.29 20.57
C LEU A 78 5.17 -5.73 20.97
N LEU A 79 4.14 -5.36 20.20
CA LEU A 79 2.74 -5.77 20.46
C LEU A 79 2.58 -7.29 20.49
N LEU A 80 3.21 -8.00 19.54
CA LEU A 80 3.19 -9.46 19.49
C LEU A 80 3.93 -10.10 20.68
N ALA A 81 4.95 -9.43 21.24
CA ALA A 81 5.70 -9.89 22.40
C ALA A 81 4.99 -9.59 23.73
N SER A 82 4.21 -8.50 23.81
CA SER A 82 3.49 -8.09 25.02
C SER A 82 2.17 -8.84 25.26
N GLY A 83 1.71 -9.69 24.33
CA GLY A 83 0.46 -10.45 24.47
C GLY A 83 -0.82 -9.61 24.35
N ASP A 84 -0.70 -8.27 24.38
CA ASP A 84 -1.78 -7.34 24.12
C ASP A 84 -2.03 -7.23 22.62
N ALA A 85 -3.10 -7.86 22.15
CA ALA A 85 -3.64 -7.59 20.83
C ALA A 85 -3.97 -6.09 20.73
N PRO A 86 -3.65 -5.40 19.63
CA PRO A 86 -4.02 -4.01 19.46
C PRO A 86 -5.54 -3.89 19.51
N ASP A 87 -6.04 -3.12 20.49
CA ASP A 87 -7.42 -2.65 20.53
C ASP A 87 -7.67 -1.87 19.23
N GLN A 88 -8.53 -2.40 18.37
CA GLN A 88 -8.92 -1.73 17.14
C GLN A 88 -9.85 -0.57 17.48
N PRO A 89 -9.67 0.63 16.89
CA PRO A 89 -10.59 1.74 17.09
C PRO A 89 -11.99 1.47 16.54
#